data_AF-A0A379S926-F1
#
_entry.id   AF-A0A379S926-F1
#
_cell.length_a   1.000
_cell.length_b   1.000
_cell.length_c   1.000
_cell.angle_alpha   90.00
_cell.angle_beta   90.00
_cell.angle_gamma   90.00
#
_symmetry.space_group_name_H-M   'P 1'
#
loop_
_entity.id
_entity.type
_entity.pdbx_description
1 polymer ?
#
loop_
_entity_poly.entity_id
_entity_poly.type
_entity_poly.pdbx_seq_one_letter_code
_entity_poly.pdbx_strand_id
1 'polypeptide(L)'
;MKSLTRSASNWAAIIEEQLAIYKTRQTPLDLGLVVREYLAQYPRARHFDVARIVIDQAVRLGVAQADFTGLPAKWQPINDYGAKVQAHVIDKY
;
A
#
# COMPACT_ATOMS: atom_id res chain seq x y z
N MET A 1 0.11 8.21 -33.03
CA MET A 1 -0.80 8.50 -31.90
C MET A 1 -0.06 8.12 -30.62
N LYS A 2 0.43 9.11 -29.87
CA LYS A 2 1.39 8.95 -28.75
C LYS A 2 0.65 8.93 -27.40
N SER A 3 1.14 8.10 -26.48
CA SER A 3 1.12 8.27 -25.02
C SER A 3 -0.17 7.92 -24.25
N LEU A 4 -0.40 6.61 -24.02
CA LEU A 4 -1.20 6.13 -22.87
C LEU A 4 -0.33 5.61 -21.70
N THR A 5 1.00 5.61 -21.83
CA THR A 5 1.92 4.99 -20.87
C THR A 5 2.55 5.93 -19.84
N ARG A 6 2.31 7.25 -19.89
CA ARG A 6 3.05 8.22 -19.06
C ARG A 6 2.45 8.51 -17.67
N SER A 7 1.18 8.18 -17.42
CA SER A 7 0.47 8.62 -16.20
C SER A 7 0.70 7.73 -14.98
N ALA A 8 0.75 6.41 -15.14
CA ALA A 8 0.91 5.47 -14.03
C ALA A 8 2.31 5.58 -13.38
N SER A 9 3.35 5.86 -14.16
CA SER A 9 4.73 6.01 -13.68
C SER A 9 4.90 7.20 -12.73
N ASN A 10 4.17 8.30 -12.96
CA ASN A 10 4.27 9.47 -12.09
C ASN A 10 3.63 9.24 -10.71
N TRP A 11 2.50 8.53 -10.69
CA TRP A 11 1.78 8.21 -9.45
C TRP A 11 2.53 7.21 -8.56
N ALA A 12 3.14 6.19 -9.18
CA ALA A 12 3.95 5.23 -8.45
C ALA A 12 5.14 5.92 -7.75
N ALA A 13 5.84 6.82 -8.43
CA ALA A 13 6.96 7.56 -7.86
C ALA A 13 6.53 8.47 -6.68
N ILE A 14 5.39 9.16 -6.80
CA ILE A 14 4.85 9.99 -5.71
C ILE A 14 4.52 9.14 -4.48
N ILE A 15 3.85 8.01 -4.68
CA ILE A 15 3.48 7.11 -3.57
C ILE A 15 4.73 6.47 -2.96
N GLU A 16 5.72 6.08 -3.77
CA GLU A 16 7.01 5.60 -3.29
C GLU A 16 7.69 6.63 -2.38
N GLU A 17 7.77 7.89 -2.83
CA GLU A 17 8.35 8.99 -2.04
C GLU A 17 7.59 9.21 -0.73
N GLN A 18 6.25 9.18 -0.77
CA GLN A 18 5.41 9.33 0.42
C GLN A 18 5.60 8.17 1.41
N LEU A 19 5.69 6.92 0.94
CA LEU A 19 5.86 5.75 1.79
C LEU A 19 7.30 5.62 2.33
N ALA A 20 8.30 6.20 1.66
CA ALA A 20 9.70 6.18 2.11
C ALA A 20 9.88 6.74 3.53
N ILE A 21 8.97 7.63 3.98
CA ILE A 21 8.99 8.18 5.34
C ILE A 21 8.95 7.11 6.43
N TYR A 22 8.28 5.98 6.18
CA TYR A 22 8.19 4.88 7.14
C TYR A 22 9.55 4.24 7.39
N LYS A 23 10.30 4.01 6.30
CA LYS A 23 11.69 3.52 6.36
C LYS A 23 12.61 4.56 7.00
N THR A 24 12.52 5.82 6.61
CA THR A 24 13.36 6.89 7.18
C THR A 24 13.16 7.05 8.69
N ARG A 25 11.92 6.93 9.17
CA ARG A 25 11.59 7.08 10.59
C ARG A 25 11.62 5.77 11.38
N GLN A 26 11.90 4.65 10.71
CA GLN A 26 11.82 3.30 11.31
C GLN A 26 10.46 3.03 11.98
N THR A 27 9.38 3.54 11.38
CA THR A 27 8.01 3.34 11.89
C THR A 27 7.35 2.19 11.16
N PRO A 28 6.61 1.30 11.83
CA PRO A 28 5.92 0.20 11.16
C PRO A 28 4.89 0.68 10.13
N LEU A 29 4.77 -0.03 9.00
CA LEU A 29 3.83 0.26 7.92
C LEU A 29 2.70 -0.78 7.92
N ASP A 30 1.53 -0.36 8.42
CA ASP A 30 0.31 -1.16 8.41
C ASP A 30 -0.47 -0.93 7.12
N LEU A 31 -0.47 -1.93 6.23
CA LEU A 31 -1.16 -1.84 4.95
C LEU A 31 -2.68 -1.69 5.09
N GLY A 32 -3.30 -2.22 6.14
CA GLY A 32 -4.74 -2.04 6.39
C GLY A 32 -5.08 -0.57 6.63
N LEU A 33 -4.29 0.09 7.48
CA LEU A 33 -4.44 1.52 7.77
C LEU A 33 -4.08 2.39 6.58
N VAL A 34 -2.88 2.21 6.02
CA VAL A 34 -2.34 3.07 4.97
C VAL A 34 -3.19 3.00 3.71
N VAL A 35 -3.56 1.80 3.24
CA VAL A 35 -4.40 1.67 2.05
C VAL A 35 -5.74 2.36 2.28
N ARG A 36 -6.36 2.19 3.45
CA ARG A 36 -7.62 2.87 3.80
C ARG A 36 -7.49 4.39 3.74
N GLU A 37 -6.41 4.95 4.27
CA GLU A 37 -6.13 6.39 4.24
C GLU A 37 -5.91 6.92 2.82
N TYR A 38 -5.24 6.17 1.95
CA TYR A 38 -5.14 6.52 0.53
C TYR A 38 -6.51 6.43 -0.15
N LEU A 39 -7.26 5.35 0.04
CA LEU A 39 -8.56 5.16 -0.61
C LEU A 39 -9.55 6.29 -0.25
N ALA A 40 -9.53 6.78 0.99
CA ALA A 40 -10.38 7.89 1.43
C ALA A 40 -10.14 9.21 0.66
N GLN A 41 -9.01 9.36 -0.03
CA GLN A 41 -8.65 10.56 -0.79
C GLN A 41 -9.10 10.50 -2.26
N TYR A 42 -9.61 9.35 -2.73
CA TYR A 42 -9.96 9.14 -4.14
C TYR A 42 -11.40 8.67 -4.30
N PRO A 43 -12.05 8.95 -5.45
CA PRO A 43 -13.35 8.38 -5.74
C PRO A 43 -13.28 6.86 -5.88
N ARG A 44 -14.37 6.16 -5.52
CA ARG A 44 -14.47 4.69 -5.59
C ARG A 44 -13.97 4.08 -6.90
N ALA A 45 -14.24 4.73 -8.04
CA ALA A 45 -13.82 4.27 -9.36
C ALA A 45 -12.29 4.10 -9.50
N ARG A 46 -11.50 4.77 -8.65
CA ARG A 46 -10.03 4.69 -8.63
C ARG A 46 -9.48 3.77 -7.54
N HIS A 47 -10.33 3.21 -6.69
CA HIS A 47 -9.86 2.45 -5.52
C HIS A 47 -8.97 1.27 -5.90
N PHE A 48 -9.30 0.55 -6.98
CA PHE A 48 -8.50 -0.59 -7.42
C PHE A 48 -7.08 -0.18 -7.81
N ASP A 49 -6.94 0.85 -8.66
CA ASP A 49 -5.63 1.33 -9.10
C ASP A 49 -4.81 1.90 -7.94
N VAL A 50 -5.44 2.67 -7.05
CA VAL A 50 -4.79 3.25 -5.88
C VAL A 50 -4.30 2.16 -4.94
N ALA A 51 -5.16 1.21 -4.57
CA ALA A 51 -4.78 0.11 -3.67
C ALA A 51 -3.62 -0.70 -4.25
N ARG A 52 -3.66 -1.04 -5.54
CA ARG A 52 -2.59 -1.79 -6.20
C ARG A 52 -1.26 -1.05 -6.14
N ILE A 53 -1.23 0.24 -6.48
CA ILE A 53 0.02 1.02 -6.49
C ILE A 53 0.58 1.17 -5.07
N VAL A 54 -0.25 1.48 -4.07
CA VAL A 54 0.17 1.60 -2.68
C VAL A 54 0.78 0.30 -2.17
N ILE A 55 0.12 -0.84 -2.43
CA ILE A 55 0.62 -2.15 -2.03
C ILE A 55 1.93 -2.46 -2.77
N ASP A 56 1.97 -2.29 -4.10
CA ASP A 56 3.16 -2.56 -4.91
C ASP A 56 4.38 -1.74 -4.47
N GLN A 57 4.18 -0.49 -4.01
CA GLN A 57 5.28 0.33 -3.48
C GLN A 57 5.64 -0.05 -2.04
N ALA A 58 4.66 -0.31 -1.18
CA ALA A 58 4.90 -0.65 0.22
C ALA A 58 5.73 -1.94 0.36
N VAL A 59 5.43 -2.99 -0.41
CA VAL A 59 6.15 -4.28 -0.34
C VAL A 59 7.61 -4.19 -0.81
N ARG A 60 8.00 -3.09 -1.48
CA ARG A 60 9.39 -2.83 -1.87
C ARG A 60 10.22 -2.22 -0.76
N LEU A 61 9.58 -1.63 0.26
CA LEU A 61 10.27 -0.92 1.32
C LEU A 61 10.88 -1.85 2.37
N GLY A 62 10.27 -3.01 2.59
CA GLY A 62 10.65 -3.91 3.66
C GLY A 62 9.77 -5.17 3.72
N VAL A 63 9.95 -5.94 4.79
CA VAL A 63 9.21 -7.18 5.08
C VAL A 63 8.57 -7.11 6.46
N ALA A 64 7.57 -7.95 6.71
CA ALA A 64 7.02 -8.14 8.05
C ALA A 64 7.75 -9.27 8.76
N GLN A 65 8.29 -9.03 9.96
CA GLN A 65 8.90 -10.10 10.76
C GLN A 65 7.88 -11.23 11.07
N ALA A 66 6.60 -10.89 11.17
CA ALA A 66 5.54 -11.87 11.40
C ALA A 66 5.33 -12.85 10.22
N ASP A 67 5.78 -12.52 9.01
CA ASP A 67 5.72 -13.46 7.86
C ASP A 67 6.52 -14.74 8.14
N PHE A 68 7.58 -14.66 8.94
CA PHE A 68 8.42 -15.82 9.31
C PHE A 68 7.78 -16.76 10.33
N THR A 69 6.62 -16.39 10.91
CA THR A 69 5.89 -17.26 11.84
C THR A 69 5.11 -18.37 11.14
N GLY A 70 4.90 -18.26 9.82
CA GLY A 70 4.02 -19.15 9.05
C GLY A 70 2.52 -18.97 9.35
N LEU A 71 2.14 -18.05 10.24
CA LEU A 71 0.75 -17.74 10.54
C LEU A 71 0.20 -16.72 9.52
N PRO A 72 -0.99 -16.95 8.96
CA PRO A 72 -1.59 -15.99 8.05
C PRO A 72 -1.98 -14.71 8.79
N ALA A 73 -1.79 -13.56 8.14
CA ALA A 73 -2.32 -12.30 8.62
C ALA A 73 -3.85 -12.31 8.64
N LYS A 74 -4.45 -11.43 9.44
CA LYS A 74 -5.91 -11.26 9.45
C LYS A 74 -6.34 -10.38 8.28
N TRP A 75 -7.51 -10.67 7.72
CA TRP A 75 -8.17 -9.79 6.76
C TRP A 75 -8.60 -8.49 7.45
N GLN A 76 -8.14 -7.35 6.94
CA GLN A 76 -8.47 -6.02 7.41
C GLN A 76 -9.32 -5.28 6.38
N PRO A 77 -10.46 -4.67 6.75
CA PRO A 77 -11.26 -3.86 5.82
C PRO A 77 -10.51 -2.58 5.45
N ILE A 78 -10.46 -2.25 4.16
CA ILE A 78 -9.78 -1.05 3.64
C ILE A 78 -10.75 -0.02 3.06
N ASN A 79 -12.05 -0.32 2.96
CA ASN A 79 -13.12 0.63 2.66
C ASN A 79 -14.50 0.08 3.07
N ASP A 80 -15.51 0.93 2.97
CA ASP A 80 -16.91 0.60 3.29
C ASP A 80 -17.62 -0.19 2.19
N TYR A 81 -16.93 -0.49 1.09
CA TYR A 81 -17.46 -1.22 -0.06
C TYR A 81 -17.10 -2.72 -0.05
N GLY A 82 -16.56 -3.21 1.07
CA GLY A 82 -16.24 -4.63 1.28
C GLY A 82 -14.85 -5.04 0.82
N ALA A 83 -14.00 -4.12 0.35
CA ALA A 83 -12.61 -4.45 0.04
C ALA A 83 -11.81 -4.69 1.32
N LYS A 84 -10.90 -5.67 1.27
CA LYS A 84 -10.05 -6.07 2.38
C LYS A 84 -8.62 -6.32 1.91
N VAL A 85 -7.66 -6.16 2.81
CA VAL A 85 -6.25 -6.56 2.61
C VAL A 85 -5.87 -7.60 3.66
N GLN A 86 -5.01 -8.54 3.29
CA GLN A 86 -4.42 -9.51 4.19
C GLN A 86 -2.90 -9.33 4.15
N ALA A 87 -2.36 -8.67 5.16
CA ALA A 87 -0.93 -8.43 5.28
C ALA A 87 -0.55 -8.24 6.75
N HIS A 88 0.63 -8.73 7.11
CA HIS A 88 1.27 -8.36 8.36
C HIS A 88 1.86 -6.94 8.25
N VAL A 89 2.17 -6.35 9.40
CA VAL A 89 2.78 -5.01 9.47
C VAL A 89 4.23 -5.10 9.00
N ILE A 90 4.62 -4.28 8.02
CA ILE A 90 6.01 -4.18 7.58
C ILE A 90 6.80 -3.42 8.65
N ASP A 91 7.75 -4.11 9.29
CA ASP A 91 8.50 -3.62 10.44
C ASP A 91 10.02 -3.88 10.35
N LYS A 92 10.48 -4.42 9.21
CA LYS A 92 11.90 -4.58 8.85
C LYS A 92 12.18 -3.93 7.50
N TYR A 93 13.02 -2.90 7.49
CA TYR A 93 13.38 -2.08 6.32
C TYR A 93 14.82 -2.28 5.87
#